data_AF-A0A955AT47-F1
#
_entry.id   AF-A0A955AT47-F1
#
_cell.length_a   1.000
_cell.length_b   1.000
_cell.length_c   1.000
_cell.angle_alpha   90.00
_cell.angle_beta   90.00
_cell.angle_gamma   90.00
#
_symmetry.space_group_name_H-M   'P 1'
#
loop_
_entity.id
_entity.type
_entity.pdbx_description
1 polymer ?
#
loop_
_entity_poly.entity_id
_entity_poly.type
_entity_poly.pdbx_seq_one_letter_code
_entity_poly.pdbx_strand_id
1 'polypeptide(L)'
;MNLSKLRRQIAWEAARLMYSRQESEYYRAKQKAARQICRSWVKPADLPSNAEIRDQIQLFARLHEGDARSENLQQMRIEGLRMLRLLARFKPRIIGSTLTGFVRKGSDIDIHVFSDSIEAVCALLEGEGMVFDVERKRVRKDGEERIFTHIHIQDQFPIELTVYASNLAHYVFKSSVTGKAIERASLAEFEAVLETAYPDMDLSQAVDEAENRIDRFQLYESLLLPLENVKQHRKYHPEGDALYHSLQVFDLARDELPYDEEFLLAALLHDVGKGIDADDHVLAGLEALDGFISERTEWLIRHHMDAHKIHDGTLGARAKRRLRESDSYEDLLLLSECDHAGRQPGVQAPELDEALDYLRELARMCG
;
A
#
# COMPACT_ATOMS: atom_id res chain seq x y z
N MET A 1 9.17 -5.13 -40.42
CA MET A 1 8.39 -3.99 -40.94
C MET A 1 8.88 -2.72 -40.26
N ASN A 2 9.31 -1.71 -41.03
CA ASN A 2 9.85 -0.48 -40.47
C ASN A 2 8.68 0.38 -39.95
N LEU A 3 8.50 0.47 -38.63
CA LEU A 3 7.44 1.28 -38.02
C LEU A 3 7.58 2.75 -38.45
N SER A 4 6.49 3.39 -38.87
CA SER A 4 6.56 4.82 -39.23
C SER A 4 7.05 5.63 -38.03
N LYS A 5 7.89 6.65 -38.27
CA LYS A 5 8.47 7.49 -37.21
C LYS A 5 7.37 8.09 -36.33
N LEU A 6 6.24 8.43 -36.93
CA LEU A 6 5.06 8.97 -36.25
C LEU A 6 4.42 7.95 -35.30
N ARG A 7 4.21 6.71 -35.75
CA ARG A 7 3.64 5.63 -34.93
C ARG A 7 4.47 5.36 -33.68
N ARG A 8 5.81 5.40 -33.80
CA ARG A 8 6.74 5.27 -32.66
C ARG A 8 6.63 6.44 -31.68
N GLN A 9 6.54 7.68 -32.17
CA GLN A 9 6.36 8.86 -31.32
C GLN A 9 5.04 8.79 -30.54
N ILE A 10 3.94 8.39 -31.20
CA ILE A 10 2.64 8.22 -30.53
C ILE A 10 2.69 7.09 -29.50
N ALA A 11 3.37 5.97 -29.79
CA ALA A 11 3.53 4.87 -28.84
C ALA A 11 4.29 5.29 -27.58
N TRP A 12 5.39 6.04 -27.76
CA TRP A 12 6.21 6.54 -26.68
C TRP A 12 5.46 7.57 -25.82
N GLU A 13 4.76 8.53 -26.43
CA GLU A 13 4.00 9.53 -25.68
C GLU A 13 2.79 8.91 -24.96
N ALA A 14 2.09 7.96 -25.60
CA ALA A 14 1.01 7.22 -24.93
C ALA A 14 1.55 6.42 -23.74
N ALA A 15 2.72 5.81 -23.87
CA ALA A 15 3.38 5.11 -22.77
C ALA A 15 3.75 6.06 -21.63
N ARG A 16 4.28 7.26 -21.94
CA ARG A 16 4.57 8.28 -20.94
C ARG A 16 3.32 8.70 -20.17
N LEU A 17 2.22 8.99 -20.87
CA LEU A 17 0.93 9.37 -20.26
C LEU A 17 0.36 8.28 -19.35
N MET A 18 0.52 7.01 -19.74
CA MET A 18 0.09 5.88 -18.93
C MET A 18 1.02 5.63 -17.75
N TYR A 19 2.31 5.83 -17.93
CA TYR A 19 3.31 5.69 -16.88
C TYR A 19 3.15 6.76 -15.80
N SER A 20 2.95 8.03 -16.18
CA SER A 20 2.69 9.15 -15.27
C SER A 20 1.25 9.24 -14.76
N ARG A 21 0.45 8.18 -14.93
CA ARG A 21 -0.97 8.06 -14.52
C ARG A 21 -1.91 9.16 -15.04
N GLN A 22 -1.51 9.90 -16.08
CA GLN A 22 -2.40 10.86 -16.72
C GLN A 22 -3.52 10.19 -17.51
N GLU A 23 -3.36 8.92 -17.88
CA GLU A 23 -4.38 8.09 -18.54
C GLU A 23 -4.28 6.62 -18.10
N SER A 24 -5.38 6.02 -17.68
CA SER A 24 -5.45 4.60 -17.27
C SER A 24 -5.79 3.65 -18.43
N GLU A 25 -6.42 4.17 -19.49
CA GLU A 25 -6.89 3.37 -20.63
C GLU A 25 -6.03 3.56 -21.88
N TYR A 26 -5.56 2.45 -22.48
CA TYR A 26 -4.77 2.46 -23.72
C TYR A 26 -5.42 3.25 -24.86
N TYR A 27 -6.75 3.20 -24.98
CA TYR A 27 -7.46 3.92 -26.04
C TYR A 27 -7.38 5.44 -25.83
N ARG A 28 -7.64 5.92 -24.62
CA ARG A 28 -7.55 7.35 -24.28
C ARG A 28 -6.12 7.86 -24.38
N ALA A 29 -5.17 7.09 -23.86
CA ALA A 29 -3.74 7.39 -23.98
C ALA A 29 -3.30 7.54 -25.45
N LYS A 30 -3.73 6.63 -26.33
CA LYS A 30 -3.47 6.72 -27.78
C LYS A 30 -4.03 7.97 -28.41
N GLN A 31 -5.28 8.30 -28.12
CA GLN A 31 -5.92 9.45 -28.71
C GLN A 31 -5.31 10.77 -28.21
N LYS A 32 -5.01 10.85 -26.92
CA LYS A 32 -4.38 12.03 -26.32
C LYS A 32 -2.97 12.23 -26.85
N ALA A 33 -2.16 11.19 -26.92
CA ALA A 33 -0.82 11.22 -27.53
C ALA A 33 -0.86 11.63 -29.01
N ALA A 34 -1.77 11.04 -29.79
CA ALA A 34 -1.94 11.38 -31.21
C ALA A 34 -2.35 12.85 -31.41
N ARG A 35 -3.26 13.38 -30.57
CA ARG A 35 -3.66 14.80 -30.61
C ARG A 35 -2.51 15.73 -30.25
N GLN A 36 -1.74 15.40 -29.21
CA GLN A 36 -0.61 16.22 -28.75
C GLN A 36 0.51 16.28 -29.81
N ILE A 37 0.79 15.17 -30.50
CA ILE A 37 1.87 15.08 -31.49
C ILE A 37 1.45 15.66 -32.84
N CYS A 38 0.28 15.28 -33.37
CA CYS A 38 -0.11 15.59 -34.74
C CYS A 38 -0.94 16.86 -34.88
N ARG A 39 -1.58 17.33 -33.80
CA ARG A 39 -2.53 18.47 -33.78
C ARG A 39 -3.65 18.39 -34.83
N SER A 40 -3.82 17.23 -35.46
CA SER A 40 -4.72 16.94 -36.59
C SER A 40 -5.06 15.44 -36.58
N TRP A 41 -6.03 15.04 -37.40
CA TRP A 41 -6.56 13.67 -37.40
C TRP A 41 -5.51 12.64 -37.89
N VAL A 42 -5.36 11.54 -37.15
CA VAL A 42 -4.39 10.47 -37.43
C VAL A 42 -5.12 9.24 -37.98
N LYS A 43 -4.60 8.65 -39.07
CA LYS A 43 -5.16 7.44 -39.68
C LYS A 43 -5.03 6.24 -38.72
N PRO A 44 -6.00 5.31 -38.69
CA PRO A 44 -5.93 4.12 -37.83
C PRO A 44 -4.68 3.25 -38.04
N ALA A 45 -4.14 3.19 -39.27
CA ALA A 45 -2.91 2.43 -39.58
C ALA A 45 -1.63 3.04 -38.99
N ASP A 46 -1.66 4.34 -38.68
CA ASP A 46 -0.54 5.09 -38.09
C ASP A 46 -0.61 5.14 -36.56
N LEU A 47 -1.71 4.69 -35.96
CA LEU A 47 -1.82 4.54 -34.52
C LEU A 47 -1.12 3.25 -34.05
N PRO A 48 -0.47 3.30 -32.88
CA PRO A 48 0.13 2.11 -32.29
C PRO A 48 -0.94 1.15 -31.76
N SER A 49 -0.59 -0.12 -31.72
CA SER A 49 -1.32 -1.17 -31.01
C SER A 49 -1.11 -1.05 -29.49
N ASN A 50 -1.99 -1.69 -28.72
CA ASN A 50 -1.81 -1.77 -27.26
C ASN A 50 -0.50 -2.50 -26.90
N ALA A 51 -0.09 -3.48 -27.72
CA ALA A 51 1.16 -4.21 -27.53
C ALA A 51 2.37 -3.28 -27.68
N GLU A 52 2.42 -2.44 -28.71
CA GLU A 52 3.52 -1.49 -28.91
C GLU A 52 3.62 -0.45 -27.79
N ILE A 53 2.49 0.01 -27.25
CA ILE A 53 2.47 0.93 -26.11
C ILE A 53 2.95 0.20 -24.86
N ARG A 54 2.49 -1.02 -24.62
CA ARG A 54 2.96 -1.85 -23.51
C ARG A 54 4.48 -2.02 -23.59
N ASP A 55 5.02 -2.35 -24.75
CA ASP A 55 6.47 -2.52 -24.93
C ASP A 55 7.25 -1.21 -24.66
N GLN A 56 6.67 -0.04 -25.00
CA GLN A 56 7.25 1.26 -24.62
C GLN A 56 7.14 1.56 -23.13
N ILE A 57 6.02 1.22 -22.48
CA ILE A 57 5.87 1.35 -21.02
C ILE A 57 6.93 0.51 -20.30
N GLN A 58 7.24 -0.69 -20.81
CA GLN A 58 8.31 -1.52 -20.27
C GLN A 58 9.69 -0.87 -20.38
N LEU A 59 9.92 -0.12 -21.46
CA LEU A 59 11.17 0.62 -21.66
C LEU A 59 11.25 1.80 -20.70
N PHE A 60 10.16 2.57 -20.53
CA PHE A 60 10.09 3.66 -19.55
C PHE A 60 10.31 3.19 -18.13
N ALA A 61 9.64 2.12 -17.72
CA ALA A 61 9.78 1.57 -16.38
C ALA A 61 11.22 1.05 -16.13
N ARG A 62 11.89 0.49 -17.17
CA ARG A 62 13.31 0.11 -17.09
C ARG A 62 14.26 1.30 -16.96
N LEU A 63 13.92 2.43 -17.58
CA LEU A 63 14.77 3.63 -17.59
C LEU A 63 14.61 4.49 -16.34
N HIS A 64 13.45 4.43 -15.66
CA HIS A 64 13.14 5.30 -14.53
C HIS A 64 13.23 4.63 -13.14
N GLU A 65 13.13 3.30 -13.01
CA GLU A 65 12.83 2.67 -11.70
C GLU A 65 13.94 1.79 -11.08
N GLY A 66 15.15 1.75 -11.64
CA GLY A 66 16.37 1.24 -10.97
C GLY A 66 16.27 -0.12 -10.22
N ASP A 67 17.09 -0.29 -9.18
CA ASP A 67 17.17 -1.50 -8.34
C ASP A 67 15.93 -1.68 -7.44
N ALA A 68 15.33 -0.58 -6.97
CA ALA A 68 14.15 -0.58 -6.10
C ALA A 68 12.92 -1.28 -6.71
N ARG A 69 12.73 -1.22 -8.04
CA ARG A 69 11.65 -1.97 -8.71
C ARG A 69 11.89 -3.47 -8.68
N SER A 70 13.14 -3.88 -8.81
CA SER A 70 13.51 -5.30 -8.82
C SER A 70 13.26 -5.91 -7.44
N GLU A 71 13.57 -5.15 -6.38
CA GLU A 71 13.26 -5.50 -5.00
C GLU A 71 11.75 -5.53 -4.74
N ASN A 72 11.00 -4.50 -5.15
CA ASN A 72 9.55 -4.48 -4.97
C ASN A 72 8.84 -5.63 -5.71
N LEU A 73 9.22 -5.91 -6.97
CA LEU A 73 8.69 -7.04 -7.73
C LEU A 73 9.05 -8.37 -7.07
N GLN A 74 10.27 -8.50 -6.54
CA GLN A 74 10.70 -9.70 -5.82
C GLN A 74 9.83 -9.91 -4.58
N GLN A 75 9.62 -8.88 -3.76
CA GLN A 75 8.76 -8.96 -2.57
C GLN A 75 7.31 -9.32 -2.95
N MET A 76 6.73 -8.67 -3.97
CA MET A 76 5.38 -9.01 -4.47
C MET A 76 5.29 -10.47 -4.95
N ARG A 77 6.37 -11.02 -5.50
CA ARG A 77 6.41 -12.41 -5.97
C ARG A 77 6.53 -13.41 -4.82
N ILE A 78 7.32 -13.11 -3.80
CA ILE A 78 7.36 -13.91 -2.57
C ILE A 78 6.00 -13.88 -1.89
N GLU A 79 5.36 -12.72 -1.81
CA GLU A 79 4.02 -12.57 -1.27
C GLU A 79 2.98 -13.35 -2.07
N GLY A 80 3.04 -13.24 -3.41
CA GLY A 80 2.22 -14.06 -4.31
C GLY A 80 2.42 -15.56 -4.07
N LEU A 81 3.65 -16.00 -3.84
CA LEU A 81 3.95 -17.41 -3.55
C LEU A 81 3.36 -17.85 -2.20
N ARG A 82 3.49 -17.04 -1.15
CA ARG A 82 2.87 -17.25 0.17
C ARG A 82 1.36 -17.47 0.03
N MET A 83 0.68 -16.57 -0.68
CA MET A 83 -0.76 -16.68 -0.93
C MET A 83 -1.14 -17.91 -1.74
N LEU A 84 -0.35 -18.30 -2.76
CA LEU A 84 -0.61 -19.54 -3.52
C LEU A 84 -0.49 -20.79 -2.65
N ARG A 85 0.43 -20.81 -1.68
CA ARG A 85 0.58 -21.92 -0.71
C ARG A 85 -0.60 -21.97 0.26
N LEU A 86 -0.99 -20.84 0.85
CA LEU A 86 -2.15 -20.73 1.73
C LEU A 86 -3.43 -21.20 1.02
N LEU A 87 -3.66 -20.70 -0.20
CA LEU A 87 -4.86 -20.97 -0.98
C LEU A 87 -4.83 -22.31 -1.73
N ALA A 88 -3.81 -23.17 -1.54
CA ALA A 88 -3.55 -24.35 -2.37
C ALA A 88 -4.79 -25.25 -2.59
N ARG A 89 -5.64 -25.40 -1.57
CA ARG A 89 -6.89 -26.18 -1.63
C ARG A 89 -7.89 -25.67 -2.69
N PHE A 90 -7.82 -24.40 -3.07
CA PHE A 90 -8.69 -23.73 -4.05
C PHE A 90 -8.08 -23.64 -5.45
N LYS A 91 -7.02 -24.41 -5.73
CA LYS A 91 -6.31 -24.49 -7.03
C LYS A 91 -5.91 -23.10 -7.57
N PRO A 92 -5.23 -22.27 -6.77
CA PRO A 92 -5.04 -20.87 -7.09
C PRO A 92 -4.15 -20.71 -8.32
N ARG A 93 -4.34 -19.61 -9.05
CA ARG A 93 -3.57 -19.24 -10.24
C ARG A 93 -3.20 -17.76 -10.17
N ILE A 94 -1.92 -17.46 -10.04
CA ILE A 94 -1.44 -16.09 -10.06
C ILE A 94 -1.45 -15.56 -11.50
N ILE A 95 -1.84 -14.31 -11.68
CA ILE A 95 -1.93 -13.65 -12.98
C ILE A 95 -1.30 -12.25 -12.91
N GLY A 96 -1.50 -11.45 -13.95
CA GLY A 96 -1.29 -10.01 -13.87
C GLY A 96 0.18 -9.61 -13.73
N SER A 97 0.40 -8.53 -12.99
CA SER A 97 1.68 -7.83 -12.91
C SER A 97 2.77 -8.65 -12.24
N THR A 98 2.42 -9.40 -11.19
CA THR A 98 3.33 -10.23 -10.37
C THR A 98 3.92 -11.39 -11.17
N LEU A 99 3.10 -12.05 -11.99
CA LEU A 99 3.58 -13.09 -12.92
C LEU A 99 4.41 -12.48 -14.06
N THR A 100 3.88 -11.46 -14.74
CA THR A 100 4.49 -10.94 -15.97
C THR A 100 5.71 -10.06 -15.72
N GLY A 101 5.93 -9.60 -14.49
CA GLY A 101 7.01 -8.68 -14.11
C GLY A 101 6.71 -7.22 -14.44
N PHE A 102 5.49 -6.91 -14.88
CA PHE A 102 5.05 -5.54 -15.20
C PHE A 102 4.41 -4.84 -14.00
N VAL A 103 5.07 -4.94 -12.85
CA VAL A 103 4.72 -4.19 -11.64
C VAL A 103 5.00 -2.72 -11.87
N ARG A 104 4.03 -1.90 -11.47
CA ARG A 104 4.11 -0.43 -11.35
C ARG A 104 3.85 -0.07 -9.90
N LYS A 105 4.15 1.16 -9.52
CA LYS A 105 3.72 1.69 -8.22
C LYS A 105 2.22 1.48 -8.02
N GLY A 106 1.81 0.92 -6.88
CA GLY A 106 0.42 0.58 -6.56
C GLY A 106 -0.17 -0.59 -7.36
N SER A 107 0.66 -1.48 -7.93
CA SER A 107 0.18 -2.76 -8.46
C SER A 107 -0.29 -3.68 -7.32
N ASP A 108 -1.34 -4.41 -7.60
CA ASP A 108 -1.92 -5.49 -6.81
C ASP A 108 -1.39 -6.86 -7.22
N ILE A 109 -1.59 -7.84 -6.33
CA ILE A 109 -1.36 -9.26 -6.58
C ILE A 109 -2.69 -9.89 -6.96
N ASP A 110 -2.85 -10.16 -8.25
CA ASP A 110 -4.04 -10.80 -8.80
C ASP A 110 -3.97 -12.34 -8.71
N ILE A 111 -4.93 -12.97 -8.04
CA ILE A 111 -5.04 -14.43 -7.95
C ILE A 111 -6.45 -14.88 -8.33
N HIS A 112 -6.53 -15.83 -9.25
CA HIS A 112 -7.76 -16.57 -9.49
C HIS A 112 -7.85 -17.78 -8.56
N VAL A 113 -8.97 -17.93 -7.85
CA VAL A 113 -9.28 -19.11 -7.04
C VAL A 113 -10.53 -19.82 -7.56
N PHE A 114 -10.59 -21.15 -7.37
CA PHE A 114 -11.63 -21.99 -7.96
C PHE A 114 -12.38 -22.77 -6.88
N SER A 115 -13.48 -22.20 -6.40
CA SER A 115 -14.30 -22.75 -5.31
C SER A 115 -15.79 -22.59 -5.61
N ASP A 116 -16.58 -23.60 -5.27
CA ASP A 116 -18.05 -23.51 -5.29
C ASP A 116 -18.63 -22.92 -3.99
N SER A 117 -17.78 -22.67 -2.97
CA SER A 117 -18.15 -21.96 -1.74
C SER A 117 -17.18 -20.81 -1.49
N ILE A 118 -17.72 -19.59 -1.48
CA ILE A 118 -16.98 -18.38 -1.12
C ILE A 118 -16.69 -18.37 0.38
N GLU A 119 -17.65 -18.86 1.18
CA GLU A 119 -17.56 -18.95 2.63
C GLU A 119 -16.36 -19.81 3.06
N ALA A 120 -16.05 -20.88 2.33
CA ALA A 120 -14.86 -21.69 2.59
C ALA A 120 -13.55 -20.92 2.35
N VAL A 121 -13.53 -20.00 1.37
CA VAL A 121 -12.37 -19.12 1.10
C VAL A 121 -12.25 -18.08 2.21
N CYS A 122 -13.35 -17.39 2.55
CA CYS A 122 -13.38 -16.41 3.64
C CYS A 122 -12.95 -17.04 4.99
N ALA A 123 -13.49 -18.21 5.34
CA ALA A 123 -13.13 -18.89 6.59
C ALA A 123 -11.65 -19.29 6.67
N LEU A 124 -10.98 -19.54 5.52
CA LEU A 124 -9.54 -19.74 5.51
C LEU A 124 -8.80 -18.43 5.83
N LEU A 125 -9.17 -17.33 5.17
CA LEU A 125 -8.56 -16.03 5.38
C LEU A 125 -8.76 -15.52 6.81
N GLU A 126 -9.96 -15.71 7.36
CA GLU A 126 -10.28 -15.41 8.77
C GLU A 126 -9.45 -16.27 9.73
N GLY A 127 -9.22 -17.54 9.40
CA GLY A 127 -8.39 -18.46 10.20
C GLY A 127 -6.93 -18.01 10.29
N GLU A 128 -6.44 -17.30 9.28
CA GLU A 128 -5.11 -16.68 9.26
C GLU A 128 -5.11 -15.23 9.79
N GLY A 129 -6.26 -14.73 10.27
CA GLY A 129 -6.38 -13.37 10.81
C GLY A 129 -6.26 -12.25 9.77
N MET A 130 -6.49 -12.56 8.48
CA MET A 130 -6.38 -11.57 7.40
C MET A 130 -7.58 -10.62 7.37
N VAL A 131 -7.33 -9.34 7.09
CA VAL A 131 -8.37 -8.32 6.87
C VAL A 131 -8.75 -8.29 5.39
N PHE A 132 -10.04 -8.43 5.08
CA PHE A 132 -10.50 -8.45 3.69
C PHE A 132 -11.95 -7.98 3.52
N ASP A 133 -12.25 -7.49 2.31
CA ASP A 133 -13.59 -7.11 1.87
C ASP A 133 -14.08 -7.98 0.71
N VAL A 134 -15.38 -8.25 0.65
CA VAL A 134 -16.00 -9.02 -0.43
C VAL A 134 -16.83 -8.12 -1.34
N GLU A 135 -16.39 -7.96 -2.59
CA GLU A 135 -17.10 -7.22 -3.62
C GLU A 135 -17.82 -8.17 -4.59
N ARG A 136 -19.12 -7.91 -4.85
CA ARG A 136 -19.92 -8.67 -5.83
C ARG A 136 -20.36 -7.78 -6.98
N LYS A 137 -19.75 -7.98 -8.14
CA LYS A 137 -20.02 -7.19 -9.35
C LYS A 137 -20.92 -7.94 -10.32
N ARG A 138 -22.11 -7.40 -10.57
CA ARG A 138 -23.02 -7.88 -11.62
C ARG A 138 -22.59 -7.33 -12.98
N VAL A 139 -22.14 -8.22 -13.86
CA VAL A 139 -21.73 -7.89 -15.23
C VAL A 139 -22.69 -8.56 -16.20
N ARG A 140 -23.23 -7.76 -17.12
CA ARG A 140 -24.07 -8.26 -18.22
C ARG A 140 -23.22 -8.36 -19.48
N LYS A 141 -23.00 -9.57 -19.99
CA LYS A 141 -22.21 -9.82 -21.20
C LYS A 141 -22.96 -10.79 -22.09
N ASP A 142 -23.14 -10.43 -23.36
CA ASP A 142 -23.86 -11.23 -24.36
C ASP A 142 -25.29 -11.64 -23.93
N GLY A 143 -25.96 -10.79 -23.15
CA GLY A 143 -27.34 -11.04 -22.67
C GLY A 143 -27.43 -11.92 -21.41
N GLU A 144 -26.34 -12.57 -21.00
CA GLU A 144 -26.23 -13.31 -19.75
C GLU A 144 -25.78 -12.40 -18.61
N GLU A 145 -26.45 -12.49 -17.45
CA GLU A 145 -25.97 -11.90 -16.21
C GLU A 145 -24.97 -12.85 -15.55
N ARG A 146 -23.77 -12.34 -15.26
CA ARG A 146 -22.75 -13.05 -14.47
C ARG A 146 -22.41 -12.21 -13.25
N ILE A 147 -22.34 -12.87 -12.10
CA ILE A 147 -21.86 -12.26 -10.85
C ILE A 147 -20.38 -12.65 -10.74
N PHE A 148 -19.52 -11.65 -10.68
CA PHE A 148 -18.11 -11.83 -10.33
C PHE A 148 -17.94 -11.49 -8.86
N THR A 149 -17.28 -12.38 -8.13
CA THR A 149 -16.96 -12.16 -6.71
C THR A 149 -15.47 -11.91 -6.61
N HIS A 150 -15.13 -10.77 -6.03
CA HIS A 150 -13.77 -10.35 -5.74
C HIS A 150 -13.61 -10.29 -4.22
N ILE A 151 -12.49 -10.78 -3.71
CA ILE A 151 -12.09 -10.61 -2.31
C ILE A 151 -10.85 -9.75 -2.31
N HIS A 152 -10.92 -8.58 -1.69
CA HIS A 152 -9.83 -7.62 -1.58
C HIS A 152 -9.18 -7.80 -0.22
N ILE A 153 -7.97 -8.33 -0.19
CA ILE A 153 -7.23 -8.59 1.05
C ILE A 153 -6.27 -7.43 1.30
N GLN A 154 -6.31 -6.90 2.51
CA GLN A 154 -5.37 -5.90 2.99
C GLN A 154 -4.14 -6.60 3.56
N ASP A 155 -3.01 -6.46 2.86
CA ASP A 155 -1.71 -6.98 3.27
C ASP A 155 -0.61 -5.98 2.85
N GLN A 156 0.67 -6.36 2.99
CA GLN A 156 1.83 -5.60 2.52
C GLN A 156 1.61 -5.08 1.09
N PHE A 157 1.10 -5.96 0.22
CA PHE A 157 0.60 -5.60 -1.09
C PHE A 157 -0.91 -5.86 -1.15
N PRO A 158 -1.71 -4.99 -1.80
CA PRO A 158 -3.10 -5.31 -2.09
C PRO A 158 -3.18 -6.63 -2.85
N ILE A 159 -4.00 -7.57 -2.38
CA ILE A 159 -4.23 -8.84 -3.05
C ILE A 159 -5.70 -8.90 -3.48
N GLU A 160 -5.94 -9.11 -4.77
CA GLU A 160 -7.28 -9.31 -5.30
C GLU A 160 -7.48 -10.79 -5.65
N LEU A 161 -8.41 -11.44 -4.96
CA LEU A 161 -8.86 -12.78 -5.32
C LEU A 161 -10.10 -12.69 -6.21
N THR A 162 -10.03 -13.18 -7.43
CA THR A 162 -11.24 -13.43 -8.24
C THR A 162 -11.70 -14.87 -8.05
N VAL A 163 -12.92 -15.06 -7.52
CA VAL A 163 -13.50 -16.38 -7.23
C VAL A 163 -14.31 -16.88 -8.43
N TYR A 164 -13.93 -18.05 -8.95
CA TYR A 164 -14.67 -18.78 -9.99
C TYR A 164 -15.19 -20.11 -9.46
N ALA A 165 -16.28 -20.62 -10.08
CA ALA A 165 -16.76 -21.98 -9.82
C ALA A 165 -15.67 -23.03 -10.11
N SER A 166 -15.66 -24.12 -9.34
CA SER A 166 -14.59 -25.12 -9.39
C SER A 166 -14.46 -25.81 -10.76
N ASN A 167 -15.55 -25.90 -11.52
CA ASN A 167 -15.55 -26.45 -12.88
C ASN A 167 -14.83 -25.58 -13.92
N LEU A 168 -14.58 -24.30 -13.62
CA LEU A 168 -13.86 -23.37 -14.50
C LEU A 168 -12.34 -23.40 -14.32
N ALA A 169 -11.79 -24.25 -13.46
CA ALA A 169 -10.34 -24.34 -13.21
C ALA A 169 -9.51 -24.54 -14.49
N HIS A 170 -10.03 -25.28 -15.47
CA HIS A 170 -9.36 -25.53 -16.75
C HIS A 170 -9.80 -24.57 -17.85
N TYR A 171 -10.77 -23.69 -17.60
CA TYR A 171 -11.23 -22.72 -18.57
C TYR A 171 -10.13 -21.70 -18.88
N VAL A 172 -9.96 -21.37 -20.16
CA VAL A 172 -8.98 -20.38 -20.62
C VAL A 172 -9.67 -19.02 -20.73
N PHE A 173 -9.49 -18.20 -19.70
CA PHE A 173 -10.00 -16.84 -19.68
C PHE A 173 -9.26 -15.97 -20.69
N LYS A 174 -9.98 -15.03 -21.30
CA LYS A 174 -9.41 -14.04 -22.22
C LYS A 174 -9.31 -12.69 -21.51
N SER A 175 -8.16 -12.06 -21.64
CA SER A 175 -7.92 -10.70 -21.16
C SER A 175 -8.86 -9.73 -21.85
N SER A 176 -9.58 -8.90 -21.08
CA SER A 176 -10.42 -7.82 -21.61
C SER A 176 -9.61 -6.74 -22.34
N VAL A 177 -8.32 -6.63 -22.02
CA VAL A 177 -7.40 -5.61 -22.57
C VAL A 177 -6.77 -6.05 -23.90
N THR A 178 -6.38 -7.32 -24.00
CA THR A 178 -5.65 -7.84 -25.16
C THR A 178 -6.45 -8.81 -26.03
N GLY A 179 -7.56 -9.34 -25.53
CA GLY A 179 -8.35 -10.39 -26.17
C GLY A 179 -7.67 -11.76 -26.24
N LYS A 180 -6.41 -11.87 -25.77
CA LYS A 180 -5.63 -13.11 -25.72
C LYS A 180 -5.92 -13.88 -24.43
N ALA A 181 -5.50 -15.15 -24.39
CA ALA A 181 -5.52 -15.94 -23.17
C ALA A 181 -4.77 -15.19 -22.05
N ILE A 182 -5.36 -15.15 -20.85
CA ILE A 182 -4.71 -14.58 -19.67
C ILE A 182 -3.53 -15.48 -19.30
N GLU A 183 -2.34 -14.90 -19.23
CA GLU A 183 -1.16 -15.57 -18.68
C GLU A 183 -1.43 -15.85 -17.20
N ARG A 184 -1.25 -17.11 -16.80
CA ARG A 184 -1.50 -17.59 -15.46
C ARG A 184 -0.52 -18.69 -15.10
N ALA A 185 -0.14 -18.77 -13.83
CA ALA A 185 0.70 -19.83 -13.31
C ALA A 185 0.05 -20.48 -12.08
N SER A 186 0.09 -21.81 -12.02
CA SER A 186 -0.13 -22.58 -10.80
C SER A 186 1.00 -22.36 -9.80
N LEU A 187 0.80 -22.81 -8.56
CA LEU A 187 1.84 -22.80 -7.52
C LEU A 187 3.18 -23.35 -8.05
N ALA A 188 3.18 -24.58 -8.60
CA ALA A 188 4.40 -25.21 -9.11
C ALA A 188 5.01 -24.48 -10.32
N GLU A 189 4.17 -23.96 -11.23
CA GLU A 189 4.68 -23.18 -12.38
C GLU A 189 5.28 -21.85 -11.92
N PHE A 190 4.70 -21.23 -10.90
CA PHE A 190 5.19 -19.97 -10.37
C PHE A 190 6.47 -20.16 -9.55
N GLU A 191 6.56 -21.21 -8.73
CA GLU A 191 7.80 -21.60 -8.05
C GLU A 191 8.94 -21.77 -9.06
N ALA A 192 8.73 -22.50 -10.15
CA ALA A 192 9.75 -22.66 -11.20
C ALA A 192 10.16 -21.32 -11.87
N VAL A 193 9.21 -20.39 -12.04
CA VAL A 193 9.51 -19.03 -12.52
C VAL A 193 10.39 -18.28 -11.52
N LEU A 194 10.12 -18.40 -10.22
CA LEU A 194 10.89 -17.74 -9.17
C LEU A 194 12.28 -18.34 -9.01
N GLU A 195 12.42 -19.67 -9.04
CA GLU A 195 13.72 -20.35 -9.01
C GLU A 195 14.62 -19.92 -10.18
N THR A 196 14.03 -19.71 -11.35
CA THR A 196 14.76 -19.22 -12.52
C THR A 196 15.13 -17.74 -12.39
N ALA A 197 14.26 -16.93 -11.79
CA ALA A 197 14.45 -15.49 -11.66
C ALA A 197 15.39 -15.11 -10.50
N TYR A 198 15.43 -15.92 -9.44
CA TYR A 198 16.16 -15.68 -8.19
C TYR A 198 16.93 -16.94 -7.77
N PRO A 199 17.93 -17.37 -8.56
CA PRO A 199 18.62 -18.65 -8.34
C PRO A 199 19.39 -18.74 -7.01
N ASP A 200 19.77 -17.60 -6.44
CA ASP A 200 20.53 -17.51 -5.19
C ASP A 200 19.63 -17.35 -3.94
N MET A 201 18.30 -17.31 -4.12
CA MET A 201 17.34 -17.13 -3.04
C MET A 201 16.77 -18.47 -2.58
N ASP A 202 16.79 -18.72 -1.26
CA ASP A 202 15.98 -19.78 -0.67
C ASP A 202 14.52 -19.35 -0.60
N LEU A 203 13.71 -19.81 -1.55
CA LEU A 203 12.28 -19.46 -1.62
C LEU A 203 11.49 -19.95 -0.41
N SER A 204 11.89 -21.05 0.23
CA SER A 204 11.15 -21.55 1.40
C SER A 204 11.40 -20.61 2.58
N GLN A 205 12.65 -20.27 2.84
CA GLN A 205 13.00 -19.30 3.87
C GLN A 205 12.35 -17.94 3.59
N ALA A 206 12.40 -17.45 2.35
CA ALA A 206 11.82 -16.15 1.99
C ALA A 206 10.29 -16.12 2.20
N VAL A 207 9.59 -17.23 1.92
CA VAL A 207 8.16 -17.35 2.19
C VAL A 207 7.88 -17.42 3.69
N ASP A 208 8.66 -18.20 4.45
CA ASP A 208 8.50 -18.30 5.90
C ASP A 208 8.75 -16.93 6.57
N GLU A 209 9.72 -16.16 6.09
CA GLU A 209 9.98 -14.78 6.53
C GLU A 209 8.82 -13.85 6.17
N ALA A 210 8.21 -14.00 4.99
CA ALA A 210 7.03 -13.23 4.60
C ALA A 210 5.76 -13.64 5.40
N GLU A 211 5.60 -14.91 5.74
CA GLU A 211 4.50 -15.43 6.56
C GLU A 211 4.58 -14.95 8.01
N ASN A 212 5.79 -14.91 8.57
CA ASN A 212 6.02 -14.41 9.92
C ASN A 212 6.27 -12.89 9.98
N ARG A 213 6.10 -12.18 8.86
CA ARG A 213 6.27 -10.73 8.82
C ARG A 213 5.07 -10.09 9.52
N ILE A 214 5.31 -9.54 10.71
CA ILE A 214 4.31 -8.76 11.43
C ILE A 214 3.98 -7.54 10.57
N ASP A 215 2.71 -7.42 10.14
CA ASP A 215 2.22 -6.17 9.55
C ASP A 215 2.37 -5.07 10.61
N ARG A 216 3.27 -4.12 10.38
CA ARG A 216 3.50 -3.01 11.30
C ARG A 216 2.21 -2.24 11.61
N PHE A 217 1.25 -2.19 10.68
CA PHE A 217 -0.02 -1.52 10.90
C PHE A 217 -0.93 -2.32 11.83
N GLN A 218 -0.88 -3.64 11.80
CA GLN A 218 -1.56 -4.49 12.78
C GLN A 218 -0.94 -4.32 14.18
N LEU A 219 0.38 -4.20 14.26
CA LEU A 219 1.06 -3.83 15.51
C LEU A 219 0.57 -2.46 16.01
N TYR A 220 0.57 -1.44 15.15
CA TYR A 220 0.11 -0.10 15.51
C TYR A 220 -1.33 -0.11 16.00
N GLU A 221 -2.22 -0.82 15.31
CA GLU A 221 -3.61 -1.01 15.72
C GLU A 221 -3.69 -1.64 17.11
N SER A 222 -2.93 -2.72 17.36
CA SER A 222 -2.89 -3.40 18.66
C SER A 222 -2.40 -2.52 19.82
N LEU A 223 -1.55 -1.53 19.52
CA LEU A 223 -1.04 -0.55 20.49
C LEU A 223 -1.99 0.63 20.70
N LEU A 224 -2.74 1.02 19.67
CA LEU A 224 -3.69 2.13 19.69
C LEU A 224 -5.03 1.75 20.33
N LEU A 225 -5.57 0.55 20.04
CA LEU A 225 -6.87 0.11 20.57
C LEU A 225 -6.99 0.20 22.11
N PRO A 226 -5.99 -0.20 22.93
CA PRO A 226 -6.07 -0.08 24.38
C PRO A 226 -6.23 1.37 24.88
N LEU A 227 -5.79 2.36 24.11
CA LEU A 227 -5.79 3.78 24.50
C LEU A 227 -7.22 4.35 24.69
N GLU A 228 -8.25 3.74 24.10
CA GLU A 228 -9.66 4.12 24.30
C GLU A 228 -10.06 4.04 25.79
N ASN A 229 -9.42 3.12 26.51
CA ASN A 229 -9.65 2.88 27.93
C ASN A 229 -8.70 3.69 28.84
N VAL A 230 -7.71 4.39 28.27
CA VAL A 230 -6.76 5.22 29.01
C VAL A 230 -7.33 6.62 29.18
N LYS A 231 -8.01 6.87 30.31
CA LYS A 231 -8.60 8.17 30.61
C LYS A 231 -7.54 9.19 30.99
N GLN A 232 -7.53 10.31 30.28
CA GLN A 232 -6.60 11.40 30.52
C GLN A 232 -7.10 12.35 31.61
N HIS A 233 -6.18 13.14 32.16
CA HIS A 233 -6.51 14.10 33.19
C HIS A 233 -7.34 15.27 32.63
N ARG A 234 -8.63 15.32 32.97
CA ARG A 234 -9.65 16.27 32.46
C ARG A 234 -9.26 17.76 32.43
N LYS A 235 -8.34 18.20 33.28
CA LYS A 235 -7.84 19.59 33.29
C LYS A 235 -6.89 19.88 32.12
N TYR A 236 -6.07 18.91 31.73
CA TYR A 236 -5.04 19.07 30.71
C TYR A 236 -5.47 18.47 29.38
N HIS A 237 -6.36 17.48 29.45
CA HIS A 237 -6.91 16.72 28.33
C HIS A 237 -8.44 16.67 28.49
N PRO A 238 -9.16 17.75 28.14
CA PRO A 238 -10.62 17.79 28.23
C PRO A 238 -11.32 16.87 27.22
N GLU A 239 -10.62 16.40 26.19
CA GLU A 239 -11.11 15.56 25.09
C GLU A 239 -11.53 14.15 25.53
N GLY A 240 -10.91 13.59 26.59
CA GLY A 240 -11.34 12.31 27.17
C GLY A 240 -10.23 11.28 27.29
N ASP A 241 -10.19 10.32 26.37
CA ASP A 241 -9.20 9.24 26.35
C ASP A 241 -8.05 9.48 25.38
N ALA A 242 -6.99 8.69 25.56
CA ALA A 242 -5.75 8.81 24.82
C ALA A 242 -5.91 8.46 23.33
N LEU A 243 -6.81 7.53 22.95
CA LEU A 243 -7.03 7.19 21.55
C LEU A 243 -7.63 8.36 20.79
N TYR A 244 -8.71 8.94 21.35
CA TYR A 244 -9.36 10.09 20.76
C TYR A 244 -8.43 11.32 20.67
N HIS A 245 -7.52 11.48 21.63
CA HIS A 245 -6.46 12.48 21.56
C HIS A 245 -5.50 12.20 20.38
N SER A 246 -4.91 11.01 20.30
CA SER A 246 -4.01 10.62 19.19
C SER A 246 -4.65 10.83 17.81
N LEU A 247 -5.93 10.51 17.65
CA LEU A 247 -6.65 10.69 16.39
C LEU A 247 -6.84 12.17 16.02
N GLN A 248 -7.08 13.06 16.99
CA GLN A 248 -7.10 14.50 16.75
C GLN A 248 -5.72 15.04 16.35
N VAL A 249 -4.66 14.60 17.05
CA VAL A 249 -3.29 15.03 16.74
C VAL A 249 -2.89 14.57 15.34
N PHE A 250 -3.25 13.35 14.96
CA PHE A 250 -3.07 12.84 13.61
C PHE A 250 -3.84 13.66 12.56
N ASP A 251 -5.10 14.00 12.81
CA ASP A 251 -5.91 14.77 11.86
C ASP A 251 -5.33 16.17 11.60
N LEU A 252 -4.89 16.85 12.66
CA LEU A 252 -4.21 18.15 12.58
C LEU A 252 -2.87 18.04 11.86
N ALA A 253 -2.09 17.01 12.18
CA ALA A 253 -0.82 16.75 11.51
C ALA A 253 -1.02 16.49 10.00
N ARG A 254 -2.11 15.83 9.62
CA ARG A 254 -2.49 15.56 8.23
C ARG A 254 -2.82 16.85 7.47
N ASP A 255 -3.44 17.83 8.11
CA ASP A 255 -3.71 19.13 7.48
C ASP A 255 -2.41 19.91 7.19
N GLU A 256 -1.39 19.77 8.05
CA GLU A 256 -0.10 20.47 7.92
C GLU A 256 0.85 19.76 6.94
N LEU A 257 1.05 18.44 7.10
CA LEU A 257 1.99 17.62 6.32
C LEU A 257 1.32 16.33 5.79
N PRO A 258 0.36 16.43 4.84
CA PRO A 258 -0.49 15.31 4.42
C PRO A 258 0.26 14.13 3.79
N TYR A 259 1.47 14.33 3.25
CA TYR A 259 2.21 13.30 2.52
C TYR A 259 3.45 12.78 3.27
N ASP A 260 3.66 13.22 4.51
CA ASP A 260 4.82 12.84 5.31
C ASP A 260 4.45 11.69 6.25
N GLU A 261 4.59 10.45 5.76
CA GLU A 261 4.23 9.25 6.52
C GLU A 261 4.92 9.19 7.90
N GLU A 262 6.22 9.51 7.96
CA GLU A 262 7.00 9.42 9.20
C GLU A 262 6.51 10.42 10.25
N PHE A 263 6.18 11.65 9.82
CA PHE A 263 5.62 12.66 10.70
C PHE A 263 4.21 12.28 11.18
N LEU A 264 3.36 11.78 10.28
CA LEU A 264 2.00 11.37 10.62
C LEU A 264 1.97 10.13 11.53
N LEU A 265 2.91 9.19 11.35
CA LEU A 265 3.12 8.07 12.27
C LEU A 265 3.54 8.58 13.66
N ALA A 266 4.46 9.53 13.74
CA ALA A 266 4.84 10.13 15.02
C ALA A 266 3.63 10.80 15.68
N ALA A 267 2.82 11.54 14.94
CA ALA A 267 1.60 12.18 15.44
C ALA A 267 0.58 11.17 16.00
N LEU A 268 0.32 10.07 15.28
CA LEU A 268 -0.63 9.06 15.73
C LEU A 268 -0.10 8.26 16.93
N LEU A 269 1.20 7.92 16.92
CA LEU A 269 1.79 6.94 17.83
C LEU A 269 2.51 7.54 19.05
N HIS A 270 2.68 8.86 19.15
CA HIS A 270 3.52 9.48 20.20
C HIS A 270 3.17 9.08 21.64
N ASP A 271 1.90 8.71 21.88
CA ASP A 271 1.34 8.44 23.19
C ASP A 271 0.96 6.95 23.43
N VAL A 272 1.29 6.04 22.50
CA VAL A 272 0.90 4.61 22.64
C VAL A 272 1.43 3.95 23.91
N GLY A 273 2.58 4.41 24.42
CA GLY A 273 3.12 3.88 25.65
C GLY A 273 2.25 4.13 26.87
N LYS A 274 1.28 5.06 26.84
CA LYS A 274 0.35 5.28 27.97
C LYS A 274 -0.56 4.09 28.23
N GLY A 275 -0.77 3.23 27.22
CA GLY A 275 -1.46 1.95 27.38
C GLY A 275 -0.60 0.83 27.99
N ILE A 276 0.72 1.03 28.09
CA ILE A 276 1.70 0.05 28.56
C ILE A 276 2.22 0.46 29.94
N ASP A 277 2.83 1.65 30.03
CA ASP A 277 3.35 2.27 31.24
C ASP A 277 3.09 3.78 31.19
N ALA A 278 2.22 4.27 32.08
CA ALA A 278 1.87 5.68 32.11
C ALA A 278 2.95 6.56 32.77
N ASP A 279 3.85 5.99 33.57
CA ASP A 279 4.91 6.74 34.27
C ASP A 279 6.11 7.02 33.35
N ASP A 280 6.41 6.10 32.43
CA ASP A 280 7.45 6.24 31.40
C ASP A 280 6.94 5.87 29.99
N HIS A 281 5.87 6.55 29.57
CA HIS A 281 5.18 6.24 28.33
C HIS A 281 6.05 6.42 27.07
N VAL A 282 7.01 7.34 27.11
CA VAL A 282 7.91 7.56 25.97
C VAL A 282 8.80 6.35 25.77
N LEU A 283 9.44 5.85 26.81
CA LEU A 283 10.31 4.68 26.70
C LEU A 283 9.50 3.44 26.35
N ALA A 284 8.40 3.19 27.05
CA ALA A 284 7.55 2.02 26.82
C ALA A 284 6.97 2.00 25.39
N GLY A 285 6.56 3.16 24.87
CA GLY A 285 6.08 3.29 23.49
C GLY A 285 7.18 3.00 22.47
N LEU A 286 8.39 3.55 22.66
CA LEU A 286 9.51 3.32 21.76
C LEU A 286 9.99 1.86 21.78
N GLU A 287 10.02 1.21 22.94
CA GLU A 287 10.36 -0.23 23.04
C GLU A 287 9.34 -1.11 22.31
N ALA A 288 8.06 -0.75 22.36
CA ALA A 288 7.01 -1.49 21.66
C ALA A 288 7.02 -1.27 20.14
N LEU A 289 7.53 -0.12 19.68
CA LEU A 289 7.62 0.24 18.26
C LEU A 289 8.99 -0.11 17.63
N ASP A 290 9.94 -0.63 18.40
CA ASP A 290 11.31 -0.91 17.96
C ASP A 290 11.31 -1.85 16.74
N GLY A 291 12.05 -1.45 15.70
CA GLY A 291 12.11 -2.19 14.42
C GLY A 291 10.90 -2.04 13.50
N PHE A 292 9.85 -1.31 13.90
CA PHE A 292 8.64 -1.09 13.08
C PHE A 292 8.52 0.35 12.54
N ILE A 293 9.15 1.31 13.21
CA ILE A 293 9.19 2.73 12.81
C ILE A 293 10.57 3.14 12.30
N SER A 294 10.65 4.24 11.54
CA SER A 294 11.92 4.79 11.07
C SER A 294 12.68 5.54 12.17
N GLU A 295 13.98 5.77 11.98
CA GLU A 295 14.80 6.57 12.90
C GLU A 295 14.23 7.99 13.11
N ARG A 296 13.67 8.60 12.06
CA ARG A 296 13.04 9.93 12.16
C ARG A 296 11.76 9.89 12.98
N THR A 297 10.89 8.91 12.74
CA THR A 297 9.66 8.70 13.52
C THR A 297 9.98 8.48 15.00
N GLU A 298 10.96 7.59 15.27
CA GLU A 298 11.45 7.31 16.61
C GLU A 298 11.98 8.58 17.30
N TRP A 299 12.76 9.39 16.59
CA TRP A 299 13.33 10.63 17.12
C TRP A 299 12.24 11.66 17.48
N LEU A 300 11.23 11.80 16.64
CA LEU A 300 10.08 12.69 16.92
C LEU A 300 9.32 12.24 18.18
N ILE A 301 8.99 10.95 18.27
CA ILE A 301 8.31 10.38 19.45
C ILE A 301 9.20 10.53 20.69
N ARG A 302 10.49 10.25 20.60
CA ARG A 302 11.42 10.38 21.74
C ARG A 302 11.46 11.78 22.33
N HIS A 303 11.32 12.81 21.49
CA HIS A 303 11.52 14.19 21.88
C HIS A 303 10.24 15.04 22.00
N HIS A 304 9.05 14.47 21.77
CA HIS A 304 7.79 15.25 21.84
C HIS A 304 7.60 15.94 23.20
N MET A 305 7.95 15.27 24.31
CA MET A 305 7.89 15.87 25.65
C MET A 305 8.93 16.99 25.86
N ASP A 306 10.07 16.95 25.16
CA ASP A 306 11.03 18.05 25.20
C ASP A 306 10.53 19.26 24.40
N ALA A 307 9.75 19.04 23.35
CA ALA A 307 9.09 20.10 22.58
C ALA A 307 8.06 20.86 23.42
N HIS A 308 7.29 20.18 24.27
CA HIS A 308 6.43 20.84 25.26
C HIS A 308 7.23 21.73 26.22
N LYS A 309 8.37 21.23 26.73
CA LYS A 309 9.26 22.03 27.58
C LYS A 309 9.84 23.25 26.84
N ILE A 310 10.01 23.18 25.51
CA ILE A 310 10.40 24.34 24.70
C ILE A 310 9.28 25.37 24.69
N HIS A 311 8.04 24.94 24.45
CA HIS A 311 6.86 25.80 24.44
C HIS A 311 6.64 26.47 25.80
N ASP A 312 6.78 25.72 26.89
CA ASP A 312 6.67 26.20 28.27
C ASP A 312 7.86 27.07 28.72
N GLY A 313 8.92 27.16 27.90
CA GLY A 313 10.14 27.89 28.23
C GLY A 313 10.97 27.25 29.36
N THR A 314 10.73 25.97 29.66
CA THR A 314 11.37 25.22 30.75
C THR A 314 12.55 24.37 30.29
N LEU A 315 12.73 24.16 28.98
CA LEU A 315 13.84 23.37 28.45
C LEU A 315 15.18 24.12 28.57
N GLY A 316 16.17 23.46 29.18
CA GLY A 316 17.51 24.02 29.32
C GLY A 316 18.20 24.34 27.98
N ALA A 317 18.94 25.45 27.93
CA ALA A 317 19.56 25.97 26.70
C ALA A 317 20.48 24.98 25.97
N ARG A 318 21.17 24.09 26.70
CA ARG A 318 22.01 23.04 26.11
C ARG A 318 21.19 21.96 25.42
N ALA A 319 20.10 21.51 26.05
CA ALA A 319 19.20 20.52 25.45
C ALA A 319 18.51 21.08 24.22
N LYS A 320 18.00 22.32 24.30
CA LYS A 320 17.43 23.04 23.17
C LYS A 320 18.40 23.19 22.00
N ARG A 321 19.69 23.43 22.26
CA ARG A 321 20.72 23.51 21.21
C ARG A 321 20.94 22.17 20.51
N ARG A 322 20.99 21.05 21.26
CA ARG A 322 21.13 19.72 20.66
C ARG A 322 19.94 19.35 19.77
N LEU A 323 18.72 19.67 20.21
CA LEU A 323 17.53 19.38 19.39
C LEU A 323 17.58 20.12 18.04
N ARG A 324 18.08 21.36 18.02
CA ARG A 324 18.25 22.17 16.79
C ARG A 324 19.29 21.65 15.80
N GLU A 325 20.10 20.68 16.20
CA GLU A 325 21.08 20.05 15.31
C GLU A 325 20.44 18.96 14.44
N SER A 326 19.22 18.52 14.77
CA SER A 326 18.44 17.59 13.95
C SER A 326 17.77 18.31 12.78
N ASP A 327 17.79 17.68 11.61
CA ASP A 327 17.07 18.16 10.42
C ASP A 327 15.54 18.14 10.63
N SER A 328 15.04 17.33 11.57
CA SER A 328 13.61 17.23 11.92
C SER A 328 13.20 18.15 13.09
N TYR A 329 14.02 19.13 13.45
CA TYR A 329 13.72 20.03 14.57
C TYR A 329 12.43 20.84 14.37
N GLU A 330 12.18 21.35 13.16
CA GLU A 330 10.96 22.12 12.88
C GLU A 330 9.72 21.21 12.92
N ASP A 331 9.83 19.98 12.39
CA ASP A 331 8.76 18.98 12.48
C ASP A 331 8.45 18.62 13.94
N LEU A 332 9.46 18.54 14.80
CA LEU A 332 9.23 18.31 16.24
C LEU A 332 8.44 19.45 16.90
N LEU A 333 8.68 20.69 16.51
CA LEU A 333 7.91 21.83 16.99
C LEU A 333 6.47 21.77 16.49
N LEU A 334 6.29 21.47 15.20
CA LEU A 334 4.98 21.31 14.58
C LEU A 334 4.18 20.16 15.23
N LEU A 335 4.82 19.04 15.53
CA LEU A 335 4.22 17.92 16.26
C LEU A 335 3.71 18.39 17.63
N SER A 336 4.48 19.20 18.36
CA SER A 336 4.04 19.76 19.63
C SER A 336 2.89 20.75 19.50
N GLU A 337 2.79 21.48 18.38
CA GLU A 337 1.67 22.38 18.10
C GLU A 337 0.40 21.56 17.84
N CYS A 338 0.49 20.51 17.02
CA CYS A 338 -0.59 19.57 16.75
C CYS A 338 -1.06 18.87 18.05
N ASP A 339 -0.12 18.40 18.87
CA ASP A 339 -0.42 17.78 20.17
C ASP A 339 -1.21 18.72 21.10
N HIS A 340 -0.76 19.98 21.21
CA HIS A 340 -1.47 20.95 22.03
C HIS A 340 -2.86 21.27 21.47
N ALA A 341 -2.97 21.41 20.15
CA ALA A 341 -4.21 21.71 19.46
C ALA A 341 -5.21 20.55 19.51
N GLY A 342 -4.76 19.29 19.53
CA GLY A 342 -5.57 18.07 19.59
C GLY A 342 -6.24 17.77 20.94
N ARG A 343 -6.36 18.78 21.80
CA ARG A 343 -6.98 18.71 23.14
C ARG A 343 -8.37 19.34 23.13
N GLN A 344 -9.18 19.04 22.11
CA GLN A 344 -10.52 19.63 21.93
C GLN A 344 -11.64 18.64 22.27
N PRO A 345 -12.62 19.04 23.10
CA PRO A 345 -13.80 18.22 23.36
C PRO A 345 -14.81 18.28 22.21
N GLY A 346 -15.30 17.13 21.76
CA GLY A 346 -16.45 17.03 20.85
C GLY A 346 -16.21 17.52 19.41
N VAL A 347 -14.97 17.58 18.96
CA VAL A 347 -14.62 17.78 17.56
C VAL A 347 -14.77 16.46 16.78
N GLN A 348 -14.87 16.52 15.45
CA GLN A 348 -14.74 15.32 14.64
C GLN A 348 -13.26 14.94 14.55
N ALA A 349 -12.98 13.65 14.63
CA ALA A 349 -11.69 13.04 14.37
C ALA A 349 -11.95 11.81 13.47
N PRO A 350 -10.95 11.35 12.68
CA PRO A 350 -11.08 10.13 11.91
C PRO A 350 -11.26 8.92 12.84
N GLU A 351 -11.89 7.88 12.32
CA GLU A 351 -11.86 6.57 12.96
C GLU A 351 -10.45 5.94 12.84
N LEU A 352 -10.13 4.98 13.71
CA LEU A 352 -8.79 4.37 13.75
C LEU A 352 -8.44 3.65 12.45
N ASP A 353 -9.39 2.91 11.87
CA ASP A 353 -9.25 2.24 10.58
C ASP A 353 -8.98 3.24 9.44
N GLU A 354 -9.71 4.37 9.40
CA GLU A 354 -9.48 5.44 8.42
C GLU A 354 -8.07 6.04 8.52
N ALA A 355 -7.56 6.26 9.74
CA ALA A 355 -6.22 6.78 9.96
C ALA A 355 -5.12 5.80 9.52
N LEU A 356 -5.28 4.52 9.87
CA LEU A 356 -4.32 3.47 9.49
C LEU A 356 -4.34 3.19 7.98
N ASP A 357 -5.52 3.18 7.35
CA ASP A 357 -5.63 3.02 5.90
C ASP A 357 -4.99 4.18 5.14
N TYR A 358 -5.14 5.42 5.63
CA TYR A 358 -4.45 6.58 5.07
C TYR A 358 -2.92 6.42 5.11
N LEU A 359 -2.37 5.98 6.25
CA LEU A 359 -0.93 5.75 6.40
C LEU A 359 -0.45 4.56 5.55
N ARG A 360 -1.24 3.49 5.43
CA ARG A 360 -0.95 2.36 4.53
C ARG A 360 -0.89 2.82 3.08
N GLU A 361 -1.80 3.69 2.65
CA GLU A 361 -1.75 4.26 1.31
C GLU A 361 -0.50 5.12 1.09
N LEU A 362 -0.10 5.93 2.08
CA LEU A 362 1.14 6.72 2.02
C LEU A 362 2.39 5.83 1.95
N ALA A 363 2.46 4.78 2.76
CA ALA A 363 3.55 3.80 2.72
C ALA A 363 3.67 3.17 1.32
N ARG A 364 2.55 2.82 0.70
CA ARG A 364 2.51 2.32 -0.69
C ARG A 364 2.89 3.38 -1.72
N MET A 365 2.69 4.66 -1.40
CA MET A 365 3.01 5.79 -2.26
C MET A 365 4.42 6.34 -2.06
N CYS A 366 5.13 6.04 -0.99
CA CYS A 366 6.44 6.64 -0.71
C CYS A 366 7.54 5.61 -0.45
N GLY A 367 7.18 4.35 -0.18
CA GLY A 367 8.07 3.20 -0.05
C GLY A 367 8.49 2.55 -1.36
#